data_AF-A0A350ASG0-F1
#
_entry.id   AF-A0A350ASG0-F1
#
_cell.length_a   1.000
_cell.length_b   1.000
_cell.length_c   1.000
_cell.angle_alpha   90.00
_cell.angle_beta   90.00
_cell.angle_gamma   90.00
#
_symmetry.space_group_name_H-M   'P 1'
#
loop_
_entity.id
_entity.type
_entity.pdbx_description
1 polymer ?
#
loop_
_entity_poly.entity_id
_entity_poly.type
_entity_poly.pdbx_seq_one_letter_code
_entity_poly.pdbx_strand_id
1 'polypeptide(L)'
;MKKILTYIICGALAGALWADSELEKASVTMPYAELASLLERVSEVERSLAEEPAKPPINVIVDSAKYLLDCLPAGRPQLMAEFSVTNLSEEWQTIPLLSDDFVVLHVEPENAKLLTKGGYLCALFEPDTSLSLRIHANMNVLGTQEGVRTLVDFEAIPATRSVLTVQHPYEPGSLLVNGSELSGRYDESIGLPSSGGRVVVQHYQPQALLPTRWRGDSVSLVRSELGQLLLESRIRLSATDNGRTTQAVLQMPPAVDLRSLESADLAQPYRIEMSESGLKVIAEWKDDAALHRELVVVYAIPMLDVESALEVPRVLVDSVVGWNSTYYVMPFDGFSIVPKGAAWLEANRPPSWVATTSGARELYRYLDTNREGLQIVAKALPRLKTADATISQATYYTDLVVEGGVLHRAEVAVDHVASTRYEFTLPGSSKLLTCDVEGRSVEPLLSAEGVLSVVLPQNIQGKTRIHYVFTAKGAAMEPVEGAAMLELPRTPLFINEVKWLVQLPKVYQATAIEGNVGIDGSGESGGLVRLSKQICDDESPHVRLYYTRKDLNQ
;
A
#
# COMPACT_ATOMS: atom_id res chain seq x y z
N MET A 1 -54.48 -65.14 24.76
CA MET A 1 -55.05 -66.47 25.09
C MET A 1 -54.33 -67.69 24.50
N LYS A 2 -53.85 -67.69 23.24
CA LYS A 2 -53.17 -68.89 22.68
C LYS A 2 -51.85 -69.29 23.36
N LYS A 3 -51.10 -68.38 24.01
CA LYS A 3 -49.82 -68.71 24.66
C LYS A 3 -49.94 -69.25 26.09
N ILE A 4 -51.00 -68.90 26.82
CA ILE A 4 -51.24 -69.41 28.19
C ILE A 4 -51.89 -70.80 28.13
N LEU A 5 -52.73 -71.06 27.13
CA LEU A 5 -53.27 -72.40 26.86
C LEU A 5 -52.16 -73.41 26.52
N THR A 6 -51.08 -72.99 25.83
CA THR A 6 -49.93 -73.86 25.52
C THR A 6 -49.11 -74.23 26.77
N TYR A 7 -48.98 -73.32 27.76
CA TYR A 7 -48.24 -73.62 28.98
C TYR A 7 -48.99 -74.54 29.95
N ILE A 8 -50.32 -74.46 30.00
CA ILE A 8 -51.15 -75.36 30.84
C ILE A 8 -51.23 -76.76 30.20
N ILE A 9 -51.30 -76.85 28.86
CA ILE A 9 -51.34 -78.14 28.16
C ILE A 9 -49.96 -78.82 28.17
N CYS A 10 -48.84 -78.08 28.05
CA CYS A 10 -47.49 -78.67 28.14
C CYS A 10 -47.06 -79.04 29.56
N GLY A 11 -47.56 -78.36 30.59
CA GLY A 11 -47.28 -78.70 32.00
C GLY A 11 -47.98 -79.98 32.49
N ALA A 12 -49.13 -80.32 31.90
CA ALA A 12 -49.88 -81.53 32.23
C ALA A 12 -49.44 -82.79 31.46
N LEU A 13 -48.69 -82.63 30.36
CA LEU A 13 -48.27 -83.76 29.50
C LEU A 13 -46.89 -84.35 29.81
N ALA A 14 -46.13 -83.78 30.75
CA ALA A 14 -44.79 -84.28 31.12
C ALA A 14 -44.79 -85.28 32.30
N GLY A 15 -45.95 -85.55 32.92
CA GLY A 15 -46.08 -86.50 34.05
C GLY A 15 -46.97 -87.71 33.80
N ALA A 16 -47.58 -87.83 32.62
CA ALA A 16 -48.68 -88.76 32.36
C ALA A 16 -48.35 -89.89 31.36
N LEU A 17 -47.13 -90.44 31.42
CA LEU A 17 -46.80 -91.67 30.67
C LEU A 17 -46.56 -92.90 31.56
N TRP A 18 -46.68 -92.78 32.89
CA TRP A 18 -46.53 -93.89 33.83
C TRP A 18 -47.53 -93.78 34.99
N ALA A 19 -48.83 -93.85 34.70
CA ALA A 19 -49.88 -94.21 35.67
C ALA A 19 -51.20 -94.37 34.91
N ASP A 20 -51.33 -95.49 34.20
CA ASP A 20 -52.62 -95.96 33.72
C ASP A 20 -53.40 -96.51 34.92
N SER A 21 -54.70 -96.17 35.01
CA SER A 21 -55.73 -96.77 35.89
C SER A 21 -56.21 -96.14 37.21
N GLU A 22 -56.07 -94.84 37.53
CA GLU A 22 -56.81 -94.28 38.70
C GLU A 22 -57.36 -92.83 38.60
N LEU A 23 -57.47 -92.22 37.41
CA LEU A 23 -57.98 -90.83 37.30
C LEU A 23 -59.49 -90.67 37.08
N GLU A 24 -60.23 -91.72 36.72
CA GLU A 24 -61.70 -91.65 36.53
C GLU A 24 -62.50 -91.60 37.85
N LYS A 25 -61.84 -91.71 39.00
CA LYS A 25 -62.46 -91.60 40.34
C LYS A 25 -61.81 -90.54 41.23
N ALA A 26 -61.02 -89.62 40.66
CA ALA A 26 -60.45 -88.52 41.42
C ALA A 26 -61.50 -87.42 41.65
N SER A 27 -62.20 -87.47 42.79
CA SER A 27 -63.04 -86.36 43.24
C SER A 27 -62.16 -85.30 43.89
N VAL A 28 -61.96 -84.17 43.21
CA VAL A 28 -61.28 -83.01 43.79
C VAL A 28 -62.29 -82.24 44.63
N THR A 29 -62.29 -82.47 45.95
CA THR A 29 -63.01 -81.63 46.91
C THR A 29 -62.22 -80.35 47.15
N MET A 30 -62.53 -79.31 46.37
CA MET A 30 -62.03 -77.96 46.63
C MET A 30 -62.96 -77.27 47.65
N PRO A 31 -62.43 -76.62 48.70
CA PRO A 31 -63.23 -75.79 49.58
C PRO A 31 -63.92 -74.69 48.76
N TYR A 32 -65.22 -74.49 48.98
CA TYR A 32 -66.03 -73.53 48.21
C TYR A 32 -65.42 -72.11 48.18
N ALA A 33 -64.70 -71.71 49.24
CA ALA A 33 -63.99 -70.44 49.30
C ALA A 33 -62.89 -70.29 48.24
N GLU A 34 -62.16 -71.36 47.90
CA GLU A 34 -61.13 -71.33 46.87
C GLU A 34 -61.73 -71.34 45.46
N LEU A 35 -62.82 -72.07 45.24
CA LEU A 35 -63.55 -72.05 43.97
C LEU A 35 -64.18 -70.66 43.71
N ALA A 36 -64.77 -70.06 44.75
CA ALA A 36 -65.32 -68.70 44.68
C ALA A 36 -64.21 -67.67 44.38
N SER A 37 -63.06 -67.76 45.05
CA SER A 37 -61.88 -66.91 44.77
C SER A 37 -61.34 -67.10 43.35
N LEU A 38 -61.32 -68.34 42.83
CA LEU A 38 -60.90 -68.61 41.45
C LEU A 38 -61.90 -68.06 40.43
N LEU A 39 -63.20 -68.23 40.66
CA LEU A 39 -64.25 -67.67 39.81
C LEU A 39 -64.26 -66.14 39.84
N GLU A 40 -64.03 -65.54 41.01
CA GLU A 40 -63.91 -64.08 41.16
C GLU A 40 -62.70 -63.57 40.37
N ARG A 41 -61.52 -64.19 40.52
CA ARG A 41 -60.32 -63.84 39.74
C ARG A 41 -60.50 -64.06 38.23
N VAL A 42 -61.21 -65.11 37.81
CA VAL A 42 -61.50 -65.33 36.38
C VAL A 42 -62.48 -64.27 35.87
N SER A 43 -63.51 -63.93 36.65
CA SER A 43 -64.47 -62.87 36.30
C SER A 43 -63.84 -61.48 36.26
N GLU A 44 -62.84 -61.22 37.11
CA GLU A 44 -62.08 -59.97 37.16
C GLU A 44 -61.11 -59.85 35.95
N VAL A 45 -60.54 -60.99 35.53
CA VAL A 45 -59.76 -61.08 34.28
C VAL A 45 -60.65 -60.94 33.05
N GLU A 46 -61.84 -61.52 33.03
CA GLU A 46 -62.80 -61.34 31.93
C GLU A 46 -63.32 -59.90 31.86
N ARG A 47 -63.55 -59.26 33.00
CA ARG A 47 -63.98 -57.86 33.08
C ARG A 47 -62.88 -56.88 32.64
N SER A 48 -61.62 -57.15 32.98
CA SER A 48 -60.46 -56.36 32.50
C SER A 48 -60.07 -56.63 31.04
N LEU A 49 -60.52 -57.73 30.44
CA LEU A 49 -60.40 -58.00 29.00
C LEU A 49 -61.55 -57.41 28.17
N ALA A 50 -62.69 -57.08 28.80
CA ALA A 50 -63.86 -56.47 28.17
C ALA A 50 -63.84 -54.94 28.17
N GLU A 51 -62.96 -54.31 28.96
CA GLU A 51 -62.69 -52.88 28.87
C GLU A 51 -61.83 -52.64 27.62
N GLU A 52 -62.43 -52.05 26.58
CA GLU A 52 -61.70 -51.62 25.38
C GLU A 52 -60.52 -50.73 25.82
N PRO A 53 -59.29 -51.00 25.33
CA PRO A 53 -58.14 -50.18 25.68
C PRO A 53 -58.46 -48.73 25.36
N ALA A 54 -58.28 -47.84 26.35
CA ALA A 54 -58.56 -46.43 26.19
C ALA A 54 -57.80 -45.90 24.94
N LYS A 55 -58.56 -45.52 23.91
CA LYS A 55 -57.99 -45.01 22.66
C LYS A 55 -57.14 -43.77 22.99
N PRO A 56 -55.90 -43.68 22.49
CA PRO A 56 -55.07 -42.51 22.74
C PRO A 56 -55.82 -41.25 22.24
N PRO A 57 -55.71 -40.11 22.95
CA PRO A 57 -56.44 -38.90 22.59
C PRO A 57 -55.97 -38.26 21.26
N ILE A 58 -54.98 -38.88 20.59
CA ILE A 58 -54.33 -38.40 19.38
C ILE A 58 -54.25 -39.57 18.40
N ASN A 59 -54.75 -39.37 17.19
CA ASN A 59 -54.79 -40.40 16.15
C ASN A 59 -53.45 -40.58 15.43
N VAL A 60 -52.60 -39.55 15.40
CA VAL A 60 -51.39 -39.48 14.59
C VAL A 60 -50.31 -38.69 15.32
N ILE A 61 -49.08 -39.20 15.26
CA ILE A 61 -47.89 -38.49 15.74
C ILE A 61 -46.94 -38.25 14.56
N VAL A 62 -46.48 -37.01 14.42
CA VAL A 62 -45.34 -36.67 13.56
C VAL A 62 -44.10 -36.64 14.44
N ASP A 63 -43.32 -37.72 14.40
CA ASP A 63 -42.13 -37.92 15.23
C ASP A 63 -41.03 -36.93 14.84
N SER A 64 -40.85 -36.67 13.55
CA SER A 64 -39.93 -35.61 13.09
C SER A 64 -40.30 -35.04 11.72
N ALA A 65 -39.98 -33.77 11.53
CA ALA A 65 -40.03 -33.06 10.26
C ALA A 65 -38.67 -32.37 10.03
N LYS A 66 -37.92 -32.78 9.01
CA LYS A 66 -36.64 -32.17 8.65
C LYS A 66 -36.76 -31.54 7.28
N TYR A 67 -36.29 -30.31 7.16
CA TYR A 67 -36.32 -29.54 5.94
C TYR A 67 -34.88 -29.22 5.54
N LEU A 68 -34.48 -29.60 4.33
CA LEU A 68 -33.20 -29.21 3.74
C LEU A 68 -33.48 -28.27 2.57
N LEU A 69 -33.06 -27.03 2.70
CA LEU A 69 -33.14 -26.02 1.65
C LEU A 69 -31.79 -25.94 0.94
N ASP A 70 -31.71 -26.42 -0.30
CA ASP A 70 -30.52 -26.30 -1.14
C ASP A 70 -30.64 -25.08 -2.06
N CYS A 71 -29.80 -24.08 -1.82
CA CYS A 71 -29.68 -22.85 -2.59
C CYS A 71 -28.46 -22.83 -3.52
N LEU A 72 -27.74 -23.94 -3.68
CA LEU A 72 -26.57 -24.04 -4.56
C LEU A 72 -26.94 -24.01 -6.06
N PRO A 73 -28.04 -24.63 -6.53
CA PRO A 73 -28.45 -24.54 -7.93
C PRO A 73 -28.84 -23.11 -8.32
N ALA A 74 -28.16 -22.57 -9.33
CA ALA A 74 -28.38 -21.19 -9.78
C ALA A 74 -29.84 -20.97 -10.22
N GLY A 75 -30.57 -20.17 -9.45
CA GLY A 75 -31.86 -19.61 -9.84
C GLY A 75 -33.09 -20.41 -9.43
N ARG A 76 -32.97 -21.59 -8.81
CA ARG A 76 -34.11 -22.36 -8.28
C ARG A 76 -33.73 -23.09 -6.98
N PRO A 77 -34.09 -22.56 -5.80
CA PRO A 77 -33.87 -23.28 -4.56
C PRO A 77 -34.72 -24.56 -4.54
N GLN A 78 -34.13 -25.63 -4.02
CA GLN A 78 -34.78 -26.94 -3.88
C GLN A 78 -35.06 -27.21 -2.41
N LEU A 79 -36.26 -27.70 -2.11
CA LEU A 79 -36.64 -28.13 -0.76
C LEU A 79 -36.72 -29.65 -0.73
N MET A 80 -35.98 -30.27 0.20
CA MET A 80 -36.13 -31.67 0.54
C MET A 80 -36.71 -31.77 1.96
N ALA A 81 -37.93 -32.28 2.07
CA ALA A 81 -38.62 -32.49 3.34
C ALA A 81 -38.64 -33.97 3.70
N GLU A 82 -38.20 -34.33 4.89
CA GLU A 82 -38.22 -35.69 5.44
C GLU A 82 -39.13 -35.73 6.67
N PHE A 83 -40.16 -36.58 6.61
CA PHE A 83 -41.16 -36.76 7.65
C PHE A 83 -41.09 -38.17 8.20
N SER A 84 -41.16 -38.31 9.51
CA SER A 84 -41.36 -39.59 10.18
C SER A 84 -42.67 -39.51 10.95
N VAL A 85 -43.60 -40.39 10.61
CA VAL A 85 -44.98 -40.33 11.10
C VAL A 85 -45.43 -41.72 11.55
N THR A 86 -46.18 -41.74 12.65
CA THR A 86 -46.84 -42.93 13.19
C THR A 86 -48.34 -42.69 13.31
N ASN A 87 -49.15 -43.51 12.62
CA ASN A 87 -50.60 -43.57 12.81
C ASN A 87 -50.92 -44.51 13.97
N LEU A 88 -51.59 -43.98 14.99
CA LEU A 88 -52.01 -44.72 16.19
C LEU A 88 -53.50 -45.09 16.17
N SER A 89 -54.22 -44.72 15.10
CA SER A 89 -55.63 -45.02 14.97
C SER A 89 -55.87 -46.30 14.17
N GLU A 90 -56.99 -46.94 14.48
CA GLU A 90 -57.53 -48.09 13.74
C GLU A 90 -58.12 -47.69 12.36
N GLU A 91 -58.08 -46.39 12.03
CA GLU A 91 -58.65 -45.81 10.82
C GLU A 91 -57.56 -45.19 9.93
N TRP A 92 -57.93 -44.97 8.67
CA TRP A 92 -57.10 -44.25 7.73
C TRP A 92 -57.01 -42.78 8.09
N GLN A 93 -55.81 -42.24 8.16
CA GLN A 93 -55.58 -40.83 8.50
C GLN A 93 -54.89 -40.09 7.37
N THR A 94 -55.29 -38.83 7.18
CA THR A 94 -54.67 -37.91 6.23
C THR A 94 -53.88 -36.84 6.96
N ILE A 95 -52.61 -36.64 6.59
CA ILE A 95 -51.72 -35.69 7.25
C ILE A 95 -51.20 -34.70 6.21
N PRO A 96 -51.34 -33.39 6.42
CA PRO A 96 -50.74 -32.38 5.55
C PRO A 96 -49.21 -32.41 5.72
N LEU A 97 -48.48 -32.35 4.61
CA LEU A 97 -47.02 -32.40 4.59
C LEU A 97 -46.39 -31.08 4.11
N LEU A 98 -46.83 -30.60 2.95
CA LEU A 98 -46.36 -29.37 2.31
C LEU A 98 -47.56 -28.63 1.69
N SER A 99 -47.46 -27.32 1.48
CA SER A 99 -48.46 -26.57 0.71
C SER A 99 -48.45 -26.99 -0.77
N ASP A 100 -49.50 -26.67 -1.51
CA ASP A 100 -49.63 -26.95 -2.94
C ASP A 100 -48.81 -25.99 -3.84
N ASP A 101 -48.16 -24.98 -3.25
CA ASP A 101 -47.21 -24.08 -3.93
C ASP A 101 -45.93 -24.79 -4.41
N PHE A 102 -45.72 -26.03 -3.96
CA PHE A 102 -44.56 -26.84 -4.25
C PHE A 102 -44.77 -27.74 -5.47
N VAL A 103 -43.82 -27.71 -6.40
CA VAL A 103 -43.78 -28.67 -7.51
C VAL A 103 -42.99 -29.89 -7.04
N VAL A 104 -43.71 -30.94 -6.65
CA VAL A 104 -43.11 -32.22 -6.25
C VAL A 104 -42.35 -32.84 -7.43
N LEU A 105 -41.07 -33.12 -7.22
CA LEU A 105 -40.19 -33.75 -8.20
C LEU A 105 -40.08 -35.26 -7.98
N HIS A 106 -39.91 -35.65 -6.72
CA HIS A 106 -39.63 -37.03 -6.33
C HIS A 106 -40.15 -37.31 -4.91
N VAL A 107 -40.62 -38.53 -4.67
CA VAL A 107 -41.16 -38.98 -3.39
C VAL A 107 -40.61 -40.37 -3.07
N GLU A 108 -40.08 -40.54 -1.86
CA GLU A 108 -39.60 -41.81 -1.35
C GLU A 108 -40.40 -42.23 -0.10
N PRO A 109 -40.92 -43.48 -0.05
CA PRO A 109 -40.91 -44.47 -1.13
C PRO A 109 -41.91 -44.12 -2.25
N GLU A 110 -41.65 -44.57 -3.49
CA GLU A 110 -42.45 -44.22 -4.68
C GLU A 110 -43.93 -44.66 -4.60
N ASN A 111 -44.23 -45.66 -3.75
CA ASN A 111 -45.57 -46.16 -3.53
C ASN A 111 -46.34 -45.41 -2.43
N ALA A 112 -45.81 -44.27 -1.94
CA ALA A 112 -46.49 -43.44 -0.97
C ALA A 112 -47.83 -42.92 -1.53
N LYS A 113 -48.91 -43.10 -0.75
CA LYS A 113 -50.26 -42.66 -1.11
C LYS A 113 -50.40 -41.17 -0.81
N LEU A 114 -50.10 -40.33 -1.80
CA LEU A 114 -50.24 -38.88 -1.70
C LEU A 114 -51.51 -38.38 -2.40
N LEU A 115 -52.18 -37.41 -1.79
CA LEU A 115 -53.36 -36.75 -2.34
C LEU A 115 -53.32 -35.26 -2.00
N THR A 116 -53.88 -34.42 -2.87
CA THR A 116 -54.02 -32.99 -2.58
C THR A 116 -55.38 -32.73 -1.93
N LYS A 117 -55.38 -32.08 -0.76
CA LYS A 117 -56.63 -31.74 -0.04
C LYS A 117 -56.45 -30.41 0.69
N GLY A 118 -57.33 -29.45 0.39
CA GLY A 118 -57.37 -28.17 1.09
C GLY A 118 -56.14 -27.29 0.90
N GLY A 119 -55.48 -27.35 -0.27
CA GLY A 119 -54.27 -26.57 -0.56
C GLY A 119 -52.97 -27.17 0.00
N TYR A 120 -53.03 -28.42 0.50
CA TYR A 120 -51.85 -29.15 0.97
C TYR A 120 -51.69 -30.46 0.23
N LEU A 121 -50.43 -30.85 0.04
CA LEU A 121 -50.03 -32.21 -0.27
C LEU A 121 -50.14 -33.03 1.02
N CYS A 122 -51.09 -33.96 1.05
CA CYS A 122 -51.34 -34.82 2.19
C CYS A 122 -50.88 -36.25 1.90
N ALA A 123 -50.31 -36.91 2.91
CA ALA A 123 -50.09 -38.34 2.87
C ALA A 123 -51.22 -39.10 3.58
N LEU A 124 -51.61 -40.23 3.00
CA LEU A 124 -52.64 -41.13 3.50
C LEU A 124 -51.98 -42.35 4.16
N PHE A 125 -52.22 -42.53 5.46
CA PHE A 125 -51.59 -43.56 6.28
C PHE A 125 -52.57 -44.66 6.64
N GLU A 126 -52.12 -45.91 6.54
CA GLU A 126 -52.90 -47.07 6.95
C GLU A 126 -52.93 -47.18 8.49
N PRO A 127 -53.94 -47.83 9.08
CA PRO A 127 -54.01 -48.06 10.52
C PRO A 127 -52.76 -48.71 11.10
N ASP A 128 -52.32 -48.28 12.28
CA ASP A 128 -51.17 -48.85 13.02
C ASP A 128 -49.84 -48.94 12.23
N THR A 129 -49.61 -48.02 11.29
CA THR A 129 -48.38 -47.96 10.49
C THR A 129 -47.48 -46.78 10.87
N SER A 130 -46.18 -47.02 10.86
CA SER A 130 -45.15 -45.97 10.86
C SER A 130 -44.49 -45.91 9.48
N LEU A 131 -44.34 -44.71 8.94
CA LEU A 131 -43.74 -44.50 7.63
C LEU A 131 -42.82 -43.27 7.65
N SER A 132 -41.68 -43.41 6.97
CA SER A 132 -40.75 -42.31 6.69
C SER A 132 -40.95 -41.88 5.25
N LEU A 133 -41.27 -40.60 5.05
CA LEU A 133 -41.51 -40.01 3.74
C LEU A 133 -40.45 -38.95 3.45
N ARG A 134 -39.82 -39.03 2.27
CA ARG A 134 -38.94 -37.97 1.78
C ARG A 134 -39.52 -37.38 0.51
N ILE A 135 -39.66 -36.07 0.47
CA ILE A 135 -40.27 -35.33 -0.63
C ILE A 135 -39.26 -34.31 -1.13
N HIS A 136 -38.91 -34.41 -2.41
CA HIS A 136 -38.12 -33.40 -3.10
C HIS A 136 -39.06 -32.51 -3.91
N ALA A 137 -38.99 -31.21 -3.68
CA ALA A 137 -39.84 -30.24 -4.36
C ALA A 137 -39.05 -29.03 -4.84
N ASN A 138 -39.45 -28.51 -5.99
CA ASN A 138 -39.03 -27.21 -6.47
C ASN A 138 -40.00 -26.14 -5.98
N MET A 139 -39.45 -24.95 -5.78
CA MET A 139 -40.23 -23.77 -5.40
C MET A 139 -40.28 -22.76 -6.52
N ASN A 140 -41.39 -22.04 -6.59
CA ASN A 140 -41.44 -20.80 -7.35
C ASN A 140 -40.61 -19.74 -6.60
N VAL A 141 -39.63 -19.15 -7.28
CA VAL A 141 -38.81 -18.08 -6.70
C VAL A 141 -39.73 -16.89 -6.41
N LEU A 142 -39.81 -16.53 -5.13
CA LEU A 142 -40.57 -15.37 -4.68
C LEU A 142 -39.81 -14.07 -5.03
N GLY A 143 -40.57 -13.00 -5.27
CA GLY A 143 -40.04 -11.73 -5.76
C GLY A 143 -38.96 -11.12 -4.86
N THR A 144 -38.14 -10.23 -5.45
CA THR A 144 -37.14 -9.44 -4.71
C THR A 144 -37.77 -8.11 -4.28
N GLN A 145 -37.63 -7.73 -3.01
CA GLN A 145 -38.06 -6.42 -2.50
C GLN A 145 -36.91 -5.77 -1.74
N GLU A 146 -36.55 -4.53 -2.11
CA GLU A 146 -35.69 -3.62 -1.34
C GLU A 146 -34.46 -4.26 -0.64
N GLY A 147 -33.57 -4.91 -1.40
CA GLY A 147 -32.33 -5.50 -0.84
C GLY A 147 -32.52 -6.81 -0.05
N VAL A 148 -33.77 -7.29 0.07
CA VAL A 148 -34.12 -8.57 0.68
C VAL A 148 -34.71 -9.49 -0.39
N ARG A 149 -34.05 -10.62 -0.61
CA ARG A 149 -34.56 -11.65 -1.53
C ARG A 149 -35.14 -12.79 -0.72
N THR A 150 -36.45 -13.01 -0.81
CA THR A 150 -37.09 -14.20 -0.21
C THR A 150 -36.67 -15.44 -0.98
N LEU A 151 -36.02 -16.38 -0.31
CA LEU A 151 -35.55 -17.64 -0.90
C LEU A 151 -36.62 -18.73 -0.81
N VAL A 152 -37.31 -18.82 0.33
CA VAL A 152 -38.32 -19.84 0.64
C VAL A 152 -39.42 -19.20 1.50
N ASP A 153 -40.66 -19.62 1.30
CA ASP A 153 -41.79 -19.34 2.18
C ASP A 153 -42.64 -20.60 2.23
N PHE A 154 -42.74 -21.23 3.40
CA PHE A 154 -43.43 -22.50 3.55
C PHE A 154 -44.02 -22.66 4.94
N GLU A 155 -44.95 -23.60 5.09
CA GLU A 155 -45.54 -23.93 6.38
C GLU A 155 -44.90 -25.21 6.93
N ALA A 156 -44.21 -25.09 8.05
CA ALA A 156 -43.69 -26.23 8.79
C ALA A 156 -44.84 -26.89 9.56
N ILE A 157 -44.91 -28.23 9.50
CA ILE A 157 -45.97 -28.97 10.18
C ILE A 157 -45.66 -29.18 11.66
N PRO A 158 -46.67 -29.32 12.53
CA PRO A 158 -46.45 -29.68 13.92
C PRO A 158 -45.74 -31.04 14.02
N ALA A 159 -44.62 -31.08 14.75
CA ALA A 159 -43.81 -32.28 14.93
C ALA A 159 -43.06 -32.25 16.25
N THR A 160 -42.79 -33.43 16.83
CA THR A 160 -42.00 -33.55 18.07
C THR A 160 -40.58 -32.99 17.90
N ARG A 161 -40.02 -33.12 16.69
CA ARG A 161 -38.74 -32.51 16.30
C ARG A 161 -38.85 -31.88 14.92
N SER A 162 -38.70 -30.56 14.84
CA SER A 162 -38.72 -29.81 13.58
C SER A 162 -37.41 -29.07 13.37
N VAL A 163 -36.73 -29.31 12.23
CA VAL A 163 -35.39 -28.75 11.94
C VAL A 163 -35.32 -28.30 10.49
N LEU A 164 -34.75 -27.12 10.26
CA LEU A 164 -34.39 -26.58 8.96
C LEU A 164 -32.87 -26.52 8.81
N THR A 165 -32.34 -27.16 7.78
CA THR A 165 -30.94 -27.06 7.35
C THR A 165 -30.91 -26.26 6.05
N VAL A 166 -30.04 -25.25 5.96
CA VAL A 166 -29.91 -24.41 4.76
C VAL A 166 -28.51 -24.56 4.19
N GLN A 167 -28.41 -25.04 2.95
CA GLN A 167 -27.17 -25.07 2.19
C GLN A 167 -27.13 -23.88 1.23
N HIS A 168 -26.16 -23.00 1.39
CA HIS A 168 -26.07 -21.78 0.60
C HIS A 168 -24.64 -21.37 0.29
N PRO A 169 -24.41 -20.67 -0.84
CA PRO A 169 -23.10 -20.10 -1.17
C PRO A 169 -22.84 -18.74 -0.51
N TYR A 170 -23.83 -18.15 0.17
CA TYR A 170 -23.75 -16.82 0.75
C TYR A 170 -22.90 -16.76 2.03
N GLU A 171 -22.43 -15.57 2.43
CA GLU A 171 -21.64 -15.39 3.65
C GLU A 171 -22.44 -15.75 4.92
N PRO A 172 -21.80 -16.34 5.95
CA PRO A 172 -22.43 -16.62 7.24
C PRO A 172 -23.07 -15.35 7.82
N GLY A 173 -24.38 -15.37 8.04
CA GLY A 173 -25.13 -14.24 8.61
C GLY A 173 -25.78 -13.28 7.60
N SER A 174 -25.72 -13.58 6.31
CA SER A 174 -26.52 -12.92 5.27
C SER A 174 -27.94 -13.50 5.16
N LEU A 175 -28.23 -14.62 5.82
CA LEU A 175 -29.56 -15.24 5.86
C LEU A 175 -30.35 -14.82 7.10
N LEU A 176 -31.61 -14.49 6.89
CA LEU A 176 -32.61 -14.25 7.92
C LEU A 176 -33.66 -15.37 7.82
N VAL A 177 -33.87 -16.10 8.92
CA VAL A 177 -34.92 -17.12 9.02
C VAL A 177 -35.97 -16.63 10.00
N ASN A 178 -37.15 -16.30 9.47
CA ASN A 178 -38.31 -15.93 10.26
C ASN A 178 -39.16 -17.18 10.48
N GLY A 179 -39.63 -17.40 11.71
CA GLY A 179 -40.41 -18.59 12.08
C GLY A 179 -39.64 -19.63 12.92
N SER A 180 -38.38 -19.35 13.29
CA SER A 180 -37.64 -20.11 14.30
C SER A 180 -37.77 -19.49 15.71
N GLU A 181 -37.66 -20.29 16.76
CA GLU A 181 -37.70 -19.80 18.16
C GLU A 181 -36.48 -18.93 18.52
N LEU A 182 -35.41 -19.05 17.75
CA LEU A 182 -34.22 -18.22 17.83
C LEU A 182 -34.22 -17.32 16.60
N SER A 183 -34.41 -16.01 16.80
CA SER A 183 -34.24 -15.00 15.75
C SER A 183 -32.79 -14.52 15.76
N GLY A 184 -32.04 -14.80 14.69
CA GLY A 184 -30.60 -14.55 14.65
C GLY A 184 -29.92 -15.04 13.37
N ARG A 185 -28.62 -14.76 13.26
CA ARG A 185 -27.74 -15.20 12.17
C ARG A 185 -27.21 -16.60 12.52
N TYR A 186 -27.33 -17.58 11.62
CA TYR A 186 -27.05 -18.99 11.95
C TYR A 186 -26.13 -19.69 10.96
N ASP A 187 -25.38 -20.65 11.50
CA ASP A 187 -24.70 -21.71 10.76
C ASP A 187 -25.61 -22.96 10.69
N GLU A 188 -25.88 -23.35 9.45
CA GLU A 188 -26.32 -24.65 8.89
C GLU A 188 -27.53 -25.41 9.47
N SER A 189 -27.95 -25.31 10.74
CA SER A 189 -29.15 -26.01 11.24
C SER A 189 -29.94 -25.24 12.31
N ILE A 190 -31.24 -25.05 12.04
CA ILE A 190 -32.14 -24.17 12.79
C ILE A 190 -33.31 -25.00 13.33
N GLY A 191 -33.54 -24.93 14.64
CA GLY A 191 -34.73 -25.52 15.25
C GLY A 191 -35.99 -24.72 14.90
N LEU A 192 -37.04 -25.41 14.47
CA LEU A 192 -38.36 -24.82 14.22
C LEU A 192 -39.32 -25.14 15.39
N PRO A 193 -40.34 -24.30 15.64
CA PRO A 193 -41.33 -24.55 16.68
C PRO A 193 -42.02 -25.90 16.51
N SER A 194 -42.19 -26.63 17.61
CA SER A 194 -42.89 -27.92 17.61
C SER A 194 -44.37 -27.82 17.23
N SER A 195 -44.97 -26.63 17.41
CA SER A 195 -46.33 -26.31 16.96
C SER A 195 -46.45 -26.18 15.43
N GLY A 196 -45.35 -26.22 14.69
CA GLY A 196 -45.31 -25.80 13.30
C GLY A 196 -45.47 -24.29 13.15
N GLY A 197 -45.68 -23.84 11.91
CA GLY A 197 -45.91 -22.44 11.57
C GLY A 197 -45.21 -22.01 10.28
N ARG A 198 -45.46 -20.77 9.86
CA ARG A 198 -44.87 -20.20 8.66
C ARG A 198 -43.37 -19.92 8.84
N VAL A 199 -42.56 -20.44 7.94
CA VAL A 199 -41.11 -20.28 7.88
C VAL A 199 -40.73 -19.54 6.60
N VAL A 200 -40.05 -18.41 6.76
CA VAL A 200 -39.58 -17.58 5.65
C VAL A 200 -38.07 -17.43 5.75
N VAL A 201 -37.33 -17.89 4.74
CA VAL A 201 -35.88 -17.67 4.64
C VAL A 201 -35.63 -16.57 3.62
N GLN A 202 -34.90 -15.54 4.04
CA GLN A 202 -34.58 -14.38 3.23
C GLN A 202 -33.06 -14.20 3.19
N HIS A 203 -32.54 -13.82 2.03
CA HIS A 203 -31.17 -13.35 1.88
C HIS A 203 -31.18 -11.82 1.98
N TYR A 204 -30.55 -11.31 3.04
CA TYR A 204 -30.34 -9.90 3.27
C TYR A 204 -29.00 -9.49 2.67
N GLN A 205 -29.04 -8.71 1.60
CA GLN A 205 -27.86 -8.07 1.03
C GLN A 205 -27.98 -6.57 1.31
N PRO A 206 -27.26 -6.03 2.32
CA PRO A 206 -27.31 -4.60 2.59
C PRO A 206 -26.71 -3.84 1.41
N GLN A 207 -27.57 -3.32 0.53
CA GLN A 207 -27.16 -2.29 -0.41
C GLN A 207 -27.18 -0.95 0.34
N ALA A 208 -26.01 -0.43 0.69
CA ALA A 208 -25.90 0.95 1.16
C ALA A 208 -26.28 1.89 0.00
N LEU A 209 -27.47 2.50 0.09
CA LEU A 209 -28.06 3.34 -0.97
C LEU A 209 -27.47 4.75 -1.06
N LEU A 210 -26.63 5.18 -0.10
CA LEU A 210 -26.09 6.55 -0.03
C LEU A 210 -24.54 6.56 -0.04
N PRO A 211 -23.92 7.61 -0.62
CA PRO A 211 -22.48 7.84 -0.54
C PRO A 211 -22.03 7.98 0.92
N THR A 212 -20.95 7.30 1.30
CA THR A 212 -20.37 7.35 2.65
C THR A 212 -19.89 8.75 3.02
N ARG A 213 -20.16 9.17 4.25
CA ARG A 213 -19.44 10.27 4.89
C ARG A 213 -18.13 9.78 5.49
N TRP A 214 -17.04 10.39 5.07
CA TRP A 214 -15.70 10.00 5.48
C TRP A 214 -15.21 10.81 6.68
N ARG A 215 -14.45 10.15 7.55
CA ARG A 215 -13.45 10.79 8.40
C ARG A 215 -12.08 10.36 7.89
N GLY A 216 -11.16 11.30 7.73
CA GLY A 216 -9.84 10.99 7.22
C GLY A 216 -8.71 11.49 8.09
N ASP A 217 -7.60 10.78 8.01
CA ASP A 217 -6.32 11.17 8.56
C ASP A 217 -5.27 11.02 7.46
N SER A 218 -4.41 12.02 7.25
CA SER A 218 -3.34 11.96 6.26
C SER A 218 -1.98 12.18 6.89
N VAL A 219 -1.00 11.40 6.44
CA VAL A 219 0.41 11.63 6.73
C VAL A 219 1.13 11.81 5.40
N SER A 220 1.74 12.97 5.21
CA SER A 220 2.41 13.33 3.96
C SER A 220 3.90 13.56 4.18
N LEU A 221 4.74 12.97 3.34
CA LEU A 221 6.16 13.29 3.22
C LEU A 221 6.35 14.26 2.06
N VAL A 222 6.95 15.41 2.33
CA VAL A 222 7.20 16.49 1.38
C VAL A 222 8.69 16.61 1.14
N ARG A 223 9.11 16.57 -0.14
CA ARG A 223 10.50 16.75 -0.55
C ARG A 223 10.61 17.62 -1.79
N SER A 224 11.73 18.30 -1.95
CA SER A 224 12.06 19.07 -3.16
C SER A 224 12.93 18.23 -4.09
N GLU A 225 12.53 18.11 -5.36
CA GLU A 225 13.27 17.38 -6.39
C GLU A 225 13.18 18.14 -7.72
N LEU A 226 14.32 18.54 -8.28
CA LEU A 226 14.41 19.18 -9.62
C LEU A 226 13.45 20.37 -9.84
N GLY A 227 13.22 21.18 -8.80
CA GLY A 227 12.30 22.33 -8.88
C GLY A 227 10.81 21.96 -8.74
N GLN A 228 10.50 20.76 -8.27
CA GLN A 228 9.16 20.30 -7.94
C GLN A 228 9.08 19.91 -6.46
N LEU A 229 7.92 20.11 -5.86
CA LEU A 229 7.55 19.44 -4.63
C LEU A 229 7.02 18.06 -4.97
N LEU A 230 7.67 17.03 -4.46
CA LEU A 230 7.18 15.66 -4.52
C LEU A 230 6.55 15.30 -3.17
N LEU A 231 5.30 14.87 -3.22
CA LEU A 231 4.51 14.50 -2.06
C LEU A 231 4.15 13.03 -2.14
N GLU A 232 4.46 12.29 -1.07
CA GLU A 232 3.97 10.93 -0.83
C GLU A 232 3.01 11.01 0.36
N SER A 233 1.72 10.82 0.10
CA SER A 233 0.65 10.96 1.11
C SER A 233 0.00 9.61 1.38
N ARG A 234 0.02 9.17 2.64
CA ARG A 234 -0.77 8.03 3.10
C ARG A 234 -2.03 8.55 3.77
N ILE A 235 -3.17 8.22 3.19
CA ILE A 235 -4.49 8.67 3.60
C ILE A 235 -5.25 7.47 4.16
N ARG A 236 -5.75 7.59 5.39
CA ARG A 236 -6.67 6.63 5.98
C ARG A 236 -8.05 7.23 6.02
N LEU A 237 -9.01 6.58 5.39
CA LEU A 237 -10.43 6.93 5.39
C LEU A 237 -11.21 5.95 6.25
N SER A 238 -12.12 6.46 7.08
CA SER A 238 -13.02 5.68 7.93
C SER A 238 -14.46 6.12 7.67
N ALA A 239 -15.33 5.17 7.35
CA ALA A 239 -16.75 5.42 7.16
C ALA A 239 -17.40 5.85 8.49
N THR A 240 -18.24 6.88 8.48
CA THR A 240 -18.91 7.40 9.69
C THR A 240 -20.39 7.07 9.77
N ASP A 241 -20.99 6.60 8.68
CA ASP A 241 -22.44 6.42 8.52
C ASP A 241 -22.82 5.05 7.93
N ASN A 242 -21.91 4.07 7.96
CA ASN A 242 -22.07 2.74 7.34
C ASN A 242 -22.51 2.80 5.86
N GLY A 243 -22.21 3.90 5.15
CA GLY A 243 -22.50 4.06 3.73
C GLY A 243 -21.62 3.17 2.85
N ARG A 244 -21.82 3.27 1.52
CA ARG A 244 -21.08 2.47 0.53
C ARG A 244 -19.59 2.87 0.44
N THR A 245 -18.70 2.03 0.95
CA THR A 245 -17.23 2.26 0.94
C THR A 245 -16.54 1.81 -0.34
N THR A 246 -17.27 1.42 -1.38
CA THR A 246 -16.69 1.00 -2.67
C THR A 246 -16.09 2.15 -3.46
N GLN A 247 -16.33 3.40 -3.09
CA GLN A 247 -15.86 4.55 -3.87
C GLN A 247 -15.49 5.74 -2.98
N ALA A 248 -14.41 6.42 -3.33
CA ALA A 248 -14.03 7.72 -2.79
C ALA A 248 -13.52 8.62 -3.93
N VAL A 249 -13.91 9.90 -3.90
CA VAL A 249 -13.46 10.89 -4.87
C VAL A 249 -12.39 11.77 -4.21
N LEU A 250 -11.18 11.70 -4.74
CA LEU A 250 -10.04 12.50 -4.33
C LEU A 250 -9.97 13.75 -5.21
N GLN A 251 -10.03 14.94 -4.63
CA GLN A 251 -9.73 16.17 -5.36
C GLN A 251 -8.25 16.49 -5.19
N MET A 252 -7.52 16.44 -6.30
CA MET A 252 -6.10 16.74 -6.32
C MET A 252 -5.87 18.25 -6.49
N PRO A 253 -4.73 18.77 -6.00
CA PRO A 253 -4.35 20.16 -6.19
C PRO A 253 -4.27 20.60 -7.66
N PRO A 254 -4.40 21.91 -7.96
CA PRO A 254 -4.18 22.41 -9.31
C PRO A 254 -2.73 22.18 -9.76
N ALA A 255 -2.53 22.00 -11.08
CA ALA A 255 -1.22 21.78 -11.72
C ALA A 255 -0.43 20.57 -11.17
N VAL A 256 -1.13 19.57 -10.64
CA VAL A 256 -0.54 18.34 -10.11
C VAL A 256 -0.17 17.36 -11.22
N ASP A 257 0.96 16.69 -11.05
CA ASP A 257 1.39 15.52 -11.81
C ASP A 257 1.24 14.28 -10.92
N LEU A 258 0.11 13.55 -11.08
CA LEU A 258 -0.17 12.33 -10.33
C LEU A 258 0.74 11.19 -10.82
N ARG A 259 1.62 10.70 -9.94
CA ARG A 259 2.59 9.63 -10.25
C ARG A 259 2.02 8.25 -9.99
N SER A 260 1.37 8.06 -8.85
CA SER A 260 0.75 6.78 -8.49
C SER A 260 -0.38 6.93 -7.47
N LEU A 261 -1.32 5.99 -7.53
CA LEU A 261 -2.37 5.77 -6.55
C LEU A 261 -2.44 4.27 -6.24
N GLU A 262 -2.25 3.92 -4.98
CA GLU A 262 -2.25 2.54 -4.50
C GLU A 262 -3.19 2.38 -3.31
N SER A 263 -3.91 1.26 -3.24
CA SER A 263 -4.73 0.87 -2.10
C SER A 263 -4.98 -0.64 -2.17
N ALA A 264 -5.21 -1.27 -1.02
CA ALA A 264 -5.64 -2.67 -0.97
C ALA A 264 -7.00 -2.81 -1.67
N ASP A 265 -7.13 -3.80 -2.55
CA ASP A 265 -8.36 -4.12 -3.29
C ASP A 265 -8.90 -3.00 -4.21
N LEU A 266 -8.04 -2.05 -4.57
CA LEU A 266 -8.36 -1.02 -5.56
C LEU A 266 -8.62 -1.68 -6.92
N ALA A 267 -9.78 -1.40 -7.50
CA ALA A 267 -10.11 -1.76 -8.86
C ALA A 267 -9.22 -0.93 -9.80
N GLN A 268 -8.22 -1.59 -10.40
CA GLN A 268 -7.37 -0.99 -11.42
C GLN A 268 -8.02 -1.19 -12.81
N PRO A 269 -7.98 -0.19 -13.69
CA PRO A 269 -7.45 1.17 -13.49
C PRO A 269 -8.43 2.08 -12.72
N TYR A 270 -7.89 2.99 -11.89
CA TYR A 270 -8.70 4.07 -11.30
C TYR A 270 -9.11 5.10 -12.37
N ARG A 271 -10.24 5.79 -12.14
CA ARG A 271 -10.75 6.78 -13.10
C ARG A 271 -10.25 8.18 -12.75
N ILE A 272 -9.93 8.96 -13.78
CA ILE A 272 -9.48 10.34 -13.65
C ILE A 272 -10.44 11.22 -14.43
N GLU A 273 -10.91 12.29 -13.80
CA GLU A 273 -11.77 13.29 -14.42
C GLU A 273 -11.11 14.66 -14.27
N MET A 274 -10.99 15.41 -15.37
CA MET A 274 -10.47 16.77 -15.34
C MET A 274 -11.62 17.73 -15.04
N SER A 275 -11.45 18.59 -14.05
CA SER A 275 -12.42 19.62 -13.68
C SER A 275 -11.76 21.00 -13.63
N GLU A 276 -12.57 22.07 -13.58
CA GLU A 276 -12.06 23.44 -13.45
C GLU A 276 -11.24 23.65 -12.16
N SER A 277 -11.54 22.91 -11.11
CA SER A 277 -10.81 22.93 -9.82
C SER A 277 -9.55 22.07 -9.80
N GLY A 278 -9.24 21.37 -10.90
CA GLY A 278 -8.11 20.45 -10.99
C GLY A 278 -8.53 19.01 -11.26
N LEU A 279 -7.60 18.09 -10.99
CA LEU A 279 -7.72 16.68 -11.32
C LEU A 279 -8.54 15.96 -10.22
N LYS A 280 -9.64 15.32 -10.59
CA LYS A 280 -10.43 14.46 -9.70
C LYS A 280 -10.06 13.00 -9.96
N VAL A 281 -9.73 12.27 -8.90
CA VAL A 281 -9.42 10.84 -8.97
C VAL A 281 -10.52 10.06 -8.27
N ILE A 282 -11.17 9.17 -8.99
CA ILE A 282 -12.21 8.31 -8.45
C ILE A 282 -11.54 6.96 -8.13
N ALA A 283 -11.34 6.72 -6.83
CA ALA A 283 -10.85 5.45 -6.30
C ALA A 283 -12.05 4.52 -6.09
N GLU A 284 -12.03 3.36 -6.76
CA GLU A 284 -13.06 2.33 -6.64
C GLU A 284 -12.46 1.04 -6.09
N TRP A 285 -13.14 0.40 -5.14
CA TRP A 285 -12.75 -0.86 -4.52
C TRP A 285 -13.67 -2.00 -4.93
N LYS A 286 -13.16 -3.23 -4.90
CA LYS A 286 -13.90 -4.44 -5.32
C LYS A 286 -15.00 -4.85 -4.34
N ASP A 287 -14.85 -4.53 -3.07
CA ASP A 287 -15.82 -4.82 -2.00
C ASP A 287 -16.25 -3.55 -1.26
N ASP A 288 -17.29 -3.64 -0.44
CA ASP A 288 -17.72 -2.63 0.55
C ASP A 288 -17.61 -3.11 2.01
N ALA A 289 -17.12 -4.33 2.24
CA ALA A 289 -17.04 -4.91 3.57
C ALA A 289 -16.10 -4.12 4.51
N ALA A 290 -15.07 -3.47 3.98
CA ALA A 290 -14.14 -2.68 4.78
C ALA A 290 -14.72 -1.30 5.14
N LEU A 291 -14.83 -1.03 6.44
CA LEU A 291 -15.17 0.30 6.98
C LEU A 291 -14.00 1.29 6.89
N HIS A 292 -12.79 0.79 6.67
CA HIS A 292 -11.56 1.58 6.58
C HIS A 292 -10.88 1.34 5.24
N ARG A 293 -10.40 2.42 4.61
CA ARG A 293 -9.61 2.38 3.37
C ARG A 293 -8.30 3.11 3.58
N GLU A 294 -7.19 2.49 3.18
CA GLU A 294 -5.88 3.14 3.17
C GLU A 294 -5.43 3.36 1.73
N LEU A 295 -5.08 4.60 1.41
CA LEU A 295 -4.64 5.06 0.10
C LEU A 295 -3.21 5.59 0.21
N VAL A 296 -2.36 5.26 -0.74
CA VAL A 296 -1.05 5.87 -0.95
C VAL A 296 -1.11 6.66 -2.24
N VAL A 297 -0.93 7.97 -2.15
CA VAL A 297 -0.99 8.91 -3.28
C VAL A 297 0.37 9.57 -3.43
N VAL A 298 1.00 9.40 -4.59
CA VAL A 298 2.27 10.05 -4.93
C VAL A 298 2.04 11.05 -6.05
N TYR A 299 2.41 12.30 -5.83
CA TYR A 299 2.21 13.36 -6.82
C TYR A 299 3.26 14.46 -6.72
N ALA A 300 3.52 15.13 -7.84
CA ALA A 300 4.46 16.24 -7.93
C ALA A 300 3.74 17.54 -8.28
N ILE A 301 4.26 18.66 -7.77
CA ILE A 301 3.74 20.00 -8.03
C ILE A 301 4.92 20.91 -8.38
N PRO A 302 4.84 21.73 -9.44
CA PRO A 302 5.90 22.67 -9.76
C PRO A 302 6.08 23.71 -8.66
N MET A 303 7.34 23.97 -8.25
CA MET A 303 7.66 25.08 -7.35
C MET A 303 7.74 26.37 -8.18
N LEU A 304 6.62 27.10 -8.25
CA LEU A 304 6.57 28.42 -8.88
C LEU A 304 6.93 29.48 -7.83
N ASP A 305 7.92 30.33 -8.15
CA ASP A 305 8.29 31.53 -7.39
C ASP A 305 8.60 31.32 -5.89
N VAL A 306 9.75 30.70 -5.62
CA VAL A 306 10.18 30.23 -4.28
C VAL A 306 10.49 31.37 -3.30
N GLU A 307 10.53 32.63 -3.74
CA GLU A 307 10.72 33.78 -2.83
C GLU A 307 9.46 34.13 -2.04
N SER A 308 8.32 33.48 -2.35
CA SER A 308 7.03 33.70 -1.71
C SER A 308 6.59 32.52 -0.81
N ALA A 309 5.46 32.69 -0.12
CA ALA A 309 4.86 31.61 0.67
C ALA A 309 4.39 30.49 -0.27
N LEU A 310 5.05 29.33 -0.16
CA LEU A 310 4.73 28.12 -0.88
C LEU A 310 3.60 27.37 -0.16
N GLU A 311 2.47 27.22 -0.82
CA GLU A 311 1.42 26.33 -0.36
C GLU A 311 1.82 24.89 -0.65
N VAL A 312 1.76 24.03 0.37
CA VAL A 312 1.90 22.58 0.24
C VAL A 312 0.49 22.02 0.22
N PRO A 313 -0.12 21.90 -0.97
CA PRO A 313 -1.52 21.56 -1.05
C PRO A 313 -1.73 20.10 -0.68
N ARG A 314 -2.93 19.80 -0.21
CA ARG A 314 -3.33 18.46 0.22
C ARG A 314 -4.30 17.85 -0.77
N VAL A 315 -4.35 16.52 -0.76
CA VAL A 315 -5.45 15.78 -1.37
C VAL A 315 -6.70 15.95 -0.51
N LEU A 316 -7.78 16.44 -1.10
CA LEU A 316 -9.09 16.51 -0.45
C LEU A 316 -9.91 15.29 -0.82
N VAL A 317 -10.84 14.90 0.05
CA VAL A 317 -11.78 13.79 -0.23
C VAL A 317 -13.20 14.32 -0.13
N ASP A 318 -14.03 14.01 -1.11
CA ASP A 318 -15.44 14.41 -1.10
C ASP A 318 -16.18 13.79 0.08
N SER A 319 -17.18 14.51 0.60
CA SER A 319 -18.02 14.08 1.74
C SER A 319 -17.25 13.82 3.04
N VAL A 320 -16.13 14.52 3.28
CA VAL A 320 -15.35 14.38 4.50
C VAL A 320 -15.86 15.29 5.63
N VAL A 321 -16.13 14.72 6.80
CA VAL A 321 -16.68 15.44 7.97
C VAL A 321 -15.56 15.88 8.92
N GLY A 322 -14.48 15.11 8.97
CA GLY A 322 -13.31 15.39 9.80
C GLY A 322 -12.02 15.01 9.10
N TRP A 323 -11.01 15.88 9.18
CA TRP A 323 -9.70 15.64 8.58
C TRP A 323 -8.57 16.12 9.48
N ASN A 324 -7.60 15.25 9.74
CA ASN A 324 -6.33 15.63 10.36
C ASN A 324 -5.19 15.38 9.38
N SER A 325 -4.26 16.33 9.28
CA SER A 325 -3.07 16.16 8.44
C SER A 325 -1.80 16.34 9.24
N THR A 326 -0.87 15.40 9.10
CA THR A 326 0.50 15.53 9.58
C THR A 326 1.43 15.58 8.37
N TYR A 327 2.29 16.60 8.33
CA TYR A 327 3.30 16.75 7.31
C TYR A 327 4.67 16.47 7.90
N TYR A 328 5.45 15.67 7.20
CA TYR A 328 6.88 15.50 7.40
C TYR A 328 7.58 16.16 6.22
N VAL A 329 8.44 17.12 6.49
CA VAL A 329 9.10 17.93 5.45
C VAL A 329 10.59 17.73 5.54
N MET A 330 11.20 17.37 4.42
CA MET A 330 12.65 17.31 4.30
C MET A 330 13.21 18.72 4.00
N PRO A 331 14.45 19.04 4.44
CA PRO A 331 15.12 20.25 4.03
C PRO A 331 15.15 20.40 2.51
N PHE A 332 15.01 21.63 2.02
CA PHE A 332 15.08 21.95 0.60
C PHE A 332 16.51 22.42 0.26
N ASP A 333 17.11 21.84 -0.76
CA ASP A 333 18.50 22.13 -1.12
C ASP A 333 18.71 23.60 -1.49
N GLY A 334 19.50 24.31 -0.69
CA GLY A 334 19.78 25.72 -0.88
C GLY A 334 18.67 26.67 -0.41
N PHE A 335 17.71 26.20 0.39
CA PHE A 335 16.68 27.03 0.99
C PHE A 335 16.60 26.83 2.52
N SER A 336 16.27 27.91 3.22
CA SER A 336 15.77 27.84 4.59
C SER A 336 14.23 27.83 4.53
N ILE A 337 13.60 26.86 5.19
CA ILE A 337 12.15 26.70 5.19
C ILE A 337 11.58 26.87 6.59
N VAL A 338 10.52 27.67 6.72
CA VAL A 338 9.76 27.85 7.97
C VAL A 338 8.26 27.76 7.69
N PRO A 339 7.46 27.13 8.56
CA PRO A 339 6.02 27.12 8.37
C PRO A 339 5.45 28.50 8.71
N LYS A 340 4.54 29.00 7.90
CA LYS A 340 3.95 30.32 8.09
C LYS A 340 3.03 30.32 9.31
N GLY A 341 3.29 31.22 10.26
CA GLY A 341 2.46 31.37 11.46
C GLY A 341 2.62 30.27 12.52
N ALA A 342 3.60 29.38 12.36
CA ALA A 342 3.87 28.29 13.30
C ALA A 342 5.37 28.00 13.40
N ALA A 343 5.75 27.06 14.28
CA ALA A 343 7.10 26.51 14.35
C ALA A 343 7.10 25.04 13.93
N TRP A 344 8.22 24.56 13.41
CA TRP A 344 8.42 23.13 13.21
C TRP A 344 8.40 22.41 14.56
N LEU A 345 7.74 21.26 14.60
CA LEU A 345 7.82 20.32 15.70
C LEU A 345 8.96 19.33 15.44
N GLU A 346 9.57 18.83 16.51
CA GLU A 346 10.52 17.73 16.40
C GLU A 346 9.82 16.49 15.80
N ALA A 347 10.42 15.93 14.76
CA ALA A 347 10.01 14.68 14.15
C ALA A 347 10.43 13.49 15.05
N ASN A 348 10.00 13.50 16.31
CA ASN A 348 10.27 12.41 17.24
C ASN A 348 9.47 11.17 16.81
N ARG A 349 10.19 10.15 16.29
CA ARG A 349 9.65 8.87 15.79
C ARG A 349 8.69 9.05 14.59
N PRO A 350 9.19 9.39 13.39
CA PRO A 350 8.36 9.36 12.20
C PRO A 350 7.85 7.93 11.91
N PRO A 351 6.73 7.76 11.20
CA PRO A 351 6.29 6.45 10.73
C PRO A 351 7.39 5.73 9.97
N SER A 352 7.43 4.39 10.06
CA SER A 352 8.50 3.58 9.47
C SER A 352 8.74 3.88 8.00
N TRP A 353 7.68 4.04 7.21
CA TRP A 353 7.80 4.37 5.79
C TRP A 353 8.44 5.73 5.54
N VAL A 354 8.14 6.75 6.36
CA VAL A 354 8.79 8.06 6.28
C VAL A 354 10.28 7.94 6.60
N ALA A 355 10.60 7.18 7.66
CA ALA A 355 11.99 6.95 8.08
C ALA A 355 12.81 6.19 7.02
N THR A 356 12.21 5.19 6.38
CA THR A 356 12.84 4.42 5.30
C THR A 356 13.10 5.30 4.09
N THR A 357 12.12 6.12 3.67
CA THR A 357 12.26 6.99 2.50
C THR A 357 13.20 8.17 2.74
N SER A 358 13.27 8.71 3.97
CA SER A 358 14.13 9.87 4.26
C SER A 358 15.61 9.52 4.47
N GLY A 359 15.96 8.26 4.75
CA GLY A 359 17.35 7.79 4.79
C GLY A 359 18.23 8.52 5.81
N ALA A 360 17.78 8.62 7.07
CA ALA A 360 18.46 9.31 8.18
C ALA A 360 18.67 10.84 8.03
N ARG A 361 18.04 11.46 7.03
CA ARG A 361 18.06 12.92 6.87
C ARG A 361 17.23 13.61 7.95
N GLU A 362 17.55 14.88 8.20
CA GLU A 362 16.77 15.77 9.05
C GLU A 362 15.31 15.84 8.54
N LEU A 363 14.36 15.87 9.47
CA LEU A 363 12.93 15.92 9.18
C LEU A 363 12.26 16.95 10.08
N TYR A 364 11.45 17.81 9.48
CA TYR A 364 10.56 18.70 10.20
C TYR A 364 9.16 18.12 10.25
N ARG A 365 8.46 18.33 11.37
CA ARG A 365 7.06 17.90 11.51
C ARG A 365 6.14 19.10 11.65
N TYR A 366 4.99 19.05 10.99
CA TYR A 366 3.90 20.02 11.14
C TYR A 366 2.56 19.31 11.28
N LEU A 367 1.70 19.83 12.16
CA LEU A 367 0.35 19.32 12.39
C LEU A 367 -0.66 20.37 11.94
N ASP A 368 -1.41 20.07 10.89
CA ASP A 368 -2.50 20.92 10.42
C ASP A 368 -3.77 20.63 11.25
N THR A 369 -4.03 21.51 12.22
CA THR A 369 -5.21 21.45 13.09
C THR A 369 -6.37 22.31 12.59
N ASN A 370 -6.09 23.34 11.78
CA ASN A 370 -7.08 24.31 11.31
C ASN A 370 -7.65 23.96 9.93
N ARG A 371 -7.18 22.87 9.33
CA ARG A 371 -7.54 22.44 7.98
C ARG A 371 -7.17 23.46 6.91
N GLU A 372 -6.13 24.27 7.13
CA GLU A 372 -5.67 25.27 6.16
C GLU A 372 -4.57 24.71 5.25
N GLY A 373 -4.10 23.50 5.51
CA GLY A 373 -2.92 22.95 4.85
C GLY A 373 -1.62 23.52 5.43
N LEU A 374 -0.50 23.11 4.85
CA LEU A 374 0.82 23.62 5.23
C LEU A 374 1.23 24.74 4.28
N GLN A 375 1.50 25.93 4.82
CA GLN A 375 2.16 27.01 4.09
C GLN A 375 3.60 27.15 4.58
N ILE A 376 4.56 27.12 3.66
CA ILE A 376 5.99 27.23 3.94
C ILE A 376 6.51 28.54 3.35
N VAL A 377 7.23 29.33 4.15
CA VAL A 377 8.07 30.41 3.61
C VAL A 377 9.45 29.83 3.34
N ALA A 378 9.83 29.79 2.07
CA ALA A 378 11.15 29.36 1.65
C ALA A 378 12.02 30.61 1.36
N LYS A 379 13.22 30.64 1.91
CA LYS A 379 14.20 31.71 1.64
C LYS A 379 15.44 31.10 1.03
N ALA A 380 15.76 31.49 -0.21
CA ALA A 380 16.98 31.07 -0.87
C ALA A 380 18.20 31.44 0.00
N LEU A 381 19.03 30.46 0.28
CA LEU A 381 20.29 30.68 0.98
C LEU A 381 21.30 31.25 -0.03
N PRO A 382 22.10 32.27 0.37
CA PRO A 382 23.14 32.79 -0.51
C PRO A 382 24.13 31.66 -0.80
N ARG A 383 24.28 31.32 -2.08
CA ARG A 383 25.32 30.37 -2.52
C ARG A 383 26.62 31.13 -2.63
N LEU A 384 27.63 30.70 -1.88
CA LEU A 384 28.99 31.17 -2.09
C LEU A 384 29.47 30.59 -3.42
N LYS A 385 29.74 31.45 -4.40
CA LYS A 385 30.34 31.01 -5.66
C LYS A 385 31.73 30.46 -5.35
N THR A 386 31.93 29.17 -5.57
CA THR A 386 33.25 28.58 -5.65
C THR A 386 33.91 29.01 -6.96
N ALA A 387 35.23 29.07 -7.01
CA ALA A 387 35.93 29.35 -8.26
C ALA A 387 35.57 28.28 -9.30
N ASP A 388 35.08 28.70 -10.47
CA ASP A 388 34.74 27.79 -11.57
C ASP A 388 35.98 27.15 -12.20
N ALA A 389 37.15 27.77 -11.98
CA ALA A 389 38.45 27.30 -12.41
C ALA A 389 39.57 27.77 -11.47
N THR A 390 40.64 26.99 -11.37
CA THR A 390 41.88 27.34 -10.66
C THR A 390 43.09 26.88 -11.46
N ILE A 391 44.25 27.53 -11.31
CA ILE A 391 45.47 27.11 -11.99
C ILE A 391 46.28 26.24 -11.03
N SER A 392 46.39 24.94 -11.32
CA SER A 392 47.15 24.04 -10.44
C SER A 392 48.66 24.25 -10.52
N GLN A 393 49.17 24.63 -11.70
CA GLN A 393 50.58 24.98 -11.87
C GLN A 393 50.74 25.89 -13.10
N ALA A 394 51.56 26.93 -12.96
CA ALA A 394 52.01 27.76 -14.07
C ALA A 394 53.54 27.73 -14.17
N THR A 395 54.06 27.21 -15.28
CA THR A 395 55.51 27.10 -15.53
C THR A 395 55.92 28.10 -16.58
N TYR A 396 56.91 28.93 -16.27
CA TYR A 396 57.44 29.96 -17.15
C TYR A 396 58.92 29.73 -17.40
N TYR A 397 59.33 29.94 -18.64
CA TYR A 397 60.73 29.96 -19.09
C TYR A 397 61.00 31.32 -19.70
N THR A 398 62.11 31.95 -19.33
CA THR A 398 62.45 33.31 -19.75
C THR A 398 63.89 33.35 -20.22
N ASP A 399 64.07 33.67 -21.50
CA ASP A 399 65.39 33.91 -22.08
C ASP A 399 65.64 35.42 -22.17
N LEU A 400 66.67 35.90 -21.45
CA LEU A 400 67.10 37.30 -21.51
C LEU A 400 68.27 37.44 -22.50
N VAL A 401 68.22 38.44 -23.36
CA VAL A 401 69.34 38.80 -24.25
C VAL A 401 70.02 40.09 -23.80
N VAL A 402 71.30 40.26 -24.16
CA VAL A 402 72.12 41.42 -23.76
C VAL A 402 71.50 42.75 -24.19
N GLU A 403 70.81 42.77 -25.33
CA GLU A 403 70.13 43.98 -25.85
C GLU A 403 68.86 44.36 -25.07
N GLY A 404 68.47 43.59 -24.04
CA GLY A 404 67.29 43.84 -23.21
C GLY A 404 66.00 43.18 -23.73
N GLY A 405 66.07 42.48 -24.87
CA GLY A 405 64.95 41.65 -25.33
C GLY A 405 64.70 40.47 -24.38
N VAL A 406 63.43 40.13 -24.19
CA VAL A 406 63.02 39.01 -23.35
C VAL A 406 62.05 38.13 -24.13
N LEU A 407 62.28 36.82 -24.11
CA LEU A 407 61.36 35.82 -24.65
C LEU A 407 60.83 34.95 -23.53
N HIS A 408 59.50 34.93 -23.37
CA HIS A 408 58.81 34.11 -22.39
C HIS A 408 58.09 32.95 -23.06
N ARG A 409 58.16 31.76 -22.46
CA ARG A 409 57.34 30.60 -22.79
C ARG A 409 56.61 30.16 -21.55
N ALA A 410 55.30 30.04 -21.64
CA ALA A 410 54.43 29.63 -20.54
C ALA A 410 53.76 28.29 -20.82
N GLU A 411 53.61 27.48 -19.79
CA GLU A 411 52.75 26.30 -19.72
C GLU A 411 51.87 26.43 -18.47
N VAL A 412 50.56 26.56 -18.67
CA VAL A 412 49.58 26.79 -17.60
C VAL A 412 48.59 25.64 -17.57
N ALA A 413 48.45 24.98 -16.43
CA ALA A 413 47.47 23.92 -16.21
C ALA A 413 46.25 24.47 -15.43
N VAL A 414 45.12 24.61 -16.12
CA VAL A 414 43.87 25.13 -15.56
C VAL A 414 42.95 23.97 -15.19
N ASP A 415 42.58 23.88 -13.93
CA ASP A 415 41.64 22.91 -13.39
C ASP A 415 40.21 23.50 -13.47
N HIS A 416 39.33 22.90 -14.27
CA HIS A 416 37.94 23.34 -14.45
C HIS A 416 37.02 22.18 -14.88
N VAL A 417 35.73 22.26 -14.55
CA VAL A 417 34.73 21.22 -14.92
C VAL A 417 33.81 21.68 -16.04
N ALA A 418 33.35 22.92 -15.99
CA ALA A 418 32.50 23.55 -17.01
C ALA A 418 33.35 24.20 -18.11
N SER A 419 32.72 24.61 -19.21
CA SER A 419 33.37 25.52 -20.16
C SER A 419 33.56 26.88 -19.49
N THR A 420 34.77 27.42 -19.58
CA THR A 420 35.15 28.65 -18.89
C THR A 420 36.05 29.52 -19.78
N ARG A 421 36.38 30.73 -19.34
CA ARG A 421 37.35 31.62 -20.00
C ARG A 421 38.59 31.74 -19.13
N TYR A 422 39.74 31.48 -19.73
CA TYR A 422 41.03 31.81 -19.13
C TYR A 422 41.44 33.21 -19.58
N GLU A 423 41.48 34.13 -18.64
CA GLU A 423 41.84 35.54 -18.86
C GLU A 423 43.23 35.82 -18.30
N PHE A 424 44.05 36.56 -19.03
CA PHE A 424 45.37 36.99 -18.57
C PHE A 424 45.80 38.31 -19.24
N THR A 425 46.63 39.08 -18.54
CA THR A 425 47.19 40.35 -19.02
C THR A 425 48.70 40.21 -19.10
N LEU A 426 49.27 40.50 -20.28
CA LEU A 426 50.72 40.49 -20.46
C LEU A 426 51.36 41.74 -19.82
N PRO A 427 52.62 41.66 -19.37
CA PRO A 427 53.36 42.83 -18.87
C PRO A 427 53.41 43.96 -19.90
N GLY A 428 53.53 45.22 -19.43
CA GLY A 428 53.59 46.39 -20.29
C GLY A 428 54.66 46.27 -21.38
N SER A 429 54.35 46.70 -22.61
CA SER A 429 55.19 46.57 -23.83
C SER A 429 55.37 45.16 -24.41
N SER A 430 54.67 44.15 -23.87
CA SER A 430 54.77 42.79 -24.38
C SER A 430 53.97 42.58 -25.67
N LYS A 431 54.38 41.58 -26.47
CA LYS A 431 53.65 41.12 -27.65
C LYS A 431 53.48 39.61 -27.62
N LEU A 432 52.23 39.14 -27.67
CA LEU A 432 51.92 37.72 -27.84
C LEU A 432 52.37 37.24 -29.22
N LEU A 433 53.09 36.12 -29.27
CA LEU A 433 53.56 35.49 -30.50
C LEU A 433 52.71 34.27 -30.88
N THR A 434 52.51 33.35 -29.94
CA THR A 434 51.71 32.14 -30.16
C THR A 434 50.89 31.81 -28.91
N CYS A 435 49.75 31.16 -29.11
CA CYS A 435 48.94 30.58 -28.04
C CYS A 435 48.31 29.28 -28.54
N ASP A 436 48.41 28.24 -27.73
CA ASP A 436 47.93 26.90 -28.02
C ASP A 436 47.17 26.36 -26.80
N VAL A 437 46.04 25.69 -27.04
CA VAL A 437 45.27 24.97 -26.02
C VAL A 437 45.28 23.50 -26.41
N GLU A 438 45.80 22.64 -25.53
CA GLU A 438 45.97 21.20 -25.82
C GLU A 438 46.68 20.94 -27.15
N GLY A 439 47.70 21.74 -27.46
CA GLY A 439 48.49 21.66 -28.70
C GLY A 439 47.78 22.16 -29.95
N ARG A 440 46.60 22.76 -29.84
CA ARG A 440 45.90 23.42 -30.96
C ARG A 440 46.08 24.92 -30.90
N SER A 441 46.57 25.51 -31.98
CA SER A 441 46.72 26.96 -32.08
C SER A 441 45.37 27.65 -32.00
N VAL A 442 45.30 28.67 -31.14
CA VAL A 442 44.11 29.49 -30.92
C VAL A 442 44.48 30.97 -31.01
N GLU A 443 43.54 31.80 -31.46
CA GLU A 443 43.68 33.26 -31.43
C GLU A 443 42.94 33.79 -30.18
N PRO A 444 43.65 34.28 -29.15
CA PRO A 444 43.00 34.84 -27.97
C PRO A 444 42.21 36.10 -28.32
N LEU A 445 41.07 36.28 -27.66
CA LEU A 445 40.25 37.49 -27.79
C LEU A 445 40.89 38.60 -26.97
N LEU A 446 41.07 39.79 -27.56
CA LEU A 446 41.60 40.97 -26.87
C LEU A 446 40.45 41.88 -26.42
N SER A 447 40.34 42.14 -25.12
CA SER A 447 39.40 43.13 -24.57
C SER A 447 39.91 44.57 -24.77
N ALA A 448 39.01 45.55 -24.60
CA ALA A 448 39.38 46.97 -24.68
C ALA A 448 40.42 47.39 -23.60
N GLU A 449 40.55 46.60 -22.53
CA GLU A 449 41.44 46.87 -21.40
C GLU A 449 42.80 46.15 -21.54
N GLY A 450 43.04 45.46 -22.66
CA GLY A 450 44.29 44.72 -22.89
C GLY A 450 44.32 43.31 -22.30
N VAL A 451 43.18 42.82 -21.80
CA VAL A 451 43.03 41.45 -21.28
C VAL A 451 42.87 40.48 -22.44
N LEU A 452 43.70 39.44 -22.46
CA LEU A 452 43.59 38.33 -23.41
C LEU A 452 42.69 37.25 -22.81
N SER A 453 41.73 36.76 -23.58
CA SER A 453 40.79 35.72 -23.18
C SER A 453 40.84 34.53 -24.12
N VAL A 454 40.97 33.33 -23.55
CA VAL A 454 40.91 32.05 -24.26
C VAL A 454 39.74 31.23 -23.74
N VAL A 455 38.89 30.72 -24.64
CA VAL A 455 37.76 29.87 -24.26
C VAL A 455 38.23 28.44 -24.05
N LEU A 456 38.01 27.89 -22.87
CA LEU A 456 38.31 26.50 -22.54
C LEU A 456 37.04 25.65 -22.71
N PRO A 457 37.09 24.57 -23.51
CA PRO A 457 35.96 23.67 -23.66
C PRO A 457 35.67 22.92 -22.35
N GLN A 458 34.47 22.39 -22.16
CA GLN A 458 34.17 21.57 -20.97
C GLN A 458 35.13 20.37 -20.86
N ASN A 459 35.72 20.13 -19.67
CA ASN A 459 36.67 19.05 -19.46
C ASN A 459 36.37 18.28 -18.16
N ILE A 460 35.75 17.11 -18.30
CA ILE A 460 35.35 16.27 -17.16
C ILE A 460 36.57 15.69 -16.42
N GLN A 461 37.72 15.58 -17.10
CA GLN A 461 38.97 15.07 -16.52
C GLN A 461 39.78 16.14 -15.77
N GLY A 462 39.28 17.38 -15.75
CA GLY A 462 39.60 18.35 -14.71
C GLY A 462 40.88 19.16 -14.90
N LYS A 463 41.62 19.04 -16.02
CA LYS A 463 42.77 19.92 -16.35
C LYS A 463 42.90 20.20 -17.85
N THR A 464 43.08 21.47 -18.22
CA THR A 464 43.42 21.89 -19.58
C THR A 464 44.74 22.66 -19.60
N ARG A 465 45.64 22.30 -20.52
CA ARG A 465 46.95 22.89 -20.70
C ARG A 465 46.92 23.98 -21.76
N ILE A 466 47.47 25.12 -21.38
CA ILE A 466 47.58 26.30 -22.23
C ILE A 466 49.06 26.62 -22.36
N HIS A 467 49.53 26.71 -23.60
CA HIS A 467 50.87 27.15 -23.92
C HIS A 467 50.80 28.50 -24.61
N TYR A 468 51.68 29.41 -24.24
CA TYR A 468 51.81 30.65 -24.99
C TYR A 468 53.22 31.22 -24.91
N VAL A 469 53.58 31.94 -25.97
CA VAL A 469 54.89 32.56 -26.13
C VAL A 469 54.69 34.04 -26.35
N PHE A 470 55.42 34.87 -25.62
CA PHE A 470 55.37 36.31 -25.79
C PHE A 470 56.77 36.91 -25.64
N THR A 471 56.97 38.08 -26.25
CA THR A 471 58.17 38.87 -26.05
C THR A 471 57.87 40.09 -25.20
N ALA A 472 58.88 40.55 -24.46
CA ALA A 472 58.86 41.82 -23.76
C ALA A 472 60.14 42.60 -24.08
N LYS A 473 60.10 43.92 -23.91
CA LYS A 473 61.26 44.79 -24.13
C LYS A 473 61.71 45.38 -22.80
N GLY A 474 62.85 44.92 -22.30
CA GLY A 474 63.55 45.48 -21.15
C GLY A 474 64.62 46.50 -21.55
N ALA A 475 65.33 47.00 -20.54
CA ALA A 475 66.54 47.79 -20.74
C ALA A 475 67.69 46.88 -21.19
N ALA A 476 68.59 47.41 -22.02
CA ALA A 476 69.82 46.71 -22.37
C ALA A 476 70.63 46.40 -21.10
N MET A 477 71.27 45.24 -21.09
CA MET A 477 72.07 44.83 -19.95
C MET A 477 73.35 45.66 -19.86
N GLU A 478 73.59 46.24 -18.69
CA GLU A 478 74.83 46.95 -18.40
C GLU A 478 76.09 46.05 -18.59
N PRO A 479 77.21 46.58 -19.11
CA PRO A 479 78.37 45.77 -19.49
C PRO A 479 79.12 45.05 -18.35
N VAL A 480 78.90 45.47 -17.10
CA VAL A 480 79.65 45.01 -15.92
C VAL A 480 78.71 44.45 -14.87
N GLU A 481 77.82 45.29 -14.35
CA GLU A 481 76.82 44.93 -13.35
C GLU A 481 75.55 45.73 -13.57
N GLY A 482 74.41 45.15 -13.23
CA GLY A 482 73.12 45.82 -13.40
C GLY A 482 71.97 45.03 -12.82
N ALA A 483 70.76 45.48 -13.13
CA ALA A 483 69.52 44.83 -12.71
C ALA A 483 68.55 44.69 -13.89
N ALA A 484 67.97 43.51 -14.05
CA ALA A 484 66.90 43.25 -15.00
C ALA A 484 65.58 43.16 -14.26
N MET A 485 64.58 43.96 -14.66
CA MET A 485 63.21 43.83 -14.15
C MET A 485 62.44 42.88 -15.05
N LEU A 486 61.93 41.81 -14.47
CA LEU A 486 61.15 40.80 -15.17
C LEU A 486 59.78 40.67 -14.51
N GLU A 487 58.74 40.51 -15.34
CA GLU A 487 57.36 40.35 -14.90
C GLU A 487 56.70 39.24 -15.72
N LEU A 488 55.82 38.47 -15.09
CA LEU A 488 54.99 37.44 -15.71
C LEU A 488 53.55 37.94 -15.85
N PRO A 489 52.74 37.29 -16.72
CA PRO A 489 51.35 37.68 -16.91
C PRO A 489 50.52 37.60 -15.62
N ARG A 490 49.59 38.55 -15.47
CA ARG A 490 48.58 38.56 -14.40
C ARG A 490 47.33 37.81 -14.85
N THR A 491 46.71 37.04 -13.97
CA THR A 491 45.42 36.37 -14.23
C THR A 491 44.52 36.44 -12.99
N PRO A 492 43.19 36.62 -13.14
CA PRO A 492 42.27 36.62 -12.02
C PRO A 492 42.00 35.21 -11.45
N LEU A 493 42.49 34.14 -12.10
CA LEU A 493 42.41 32.80 -11.56
C LEU A 493 43.46 32.60 -10.46
N PHE A 494 43.04 31.98 -9.36
CA PHE A 494 43.94 31.56 -8.29
C PHE A 494 44.96 30.53 -8.81
N ILE A 495 46.26 30.78 -8.57
CA ILE A 495 47.36 29.89 -8.94
C ILE A 495 47.93 29.22 -7.69
N ASN A 496 47.97 27.89 -7.67
CA ASN A 496 48.55 27.13 -6.56
C ASN A 496 50.08 27.29 -6.52
N GLU A 497 50.74 27.15 -7.68
CA GLU A 497 52.19 27.18 -7.79
C GLU A 497 52.65 27.83 -9.09
N VAL A 498 53.57 28.77 -8.98
CA VAL A 498 54.32 29.34 -10.11
C VAL A 498 55.73 28.80 -10.07
N LYS A 499 56.21 28.23 -11.19
CA LYS A 499 57.62 27.87 -11.41
C LYS A 499 58.17 28.72 -12.53
N TRP A 500 59.33 29.33 -12.33
CA TRP A 500 59.89 30.27 -13.27
C TRP A 500 61.38 30.07 -13.45
N LEU A 501 61.80 29.70 -14.65
CA LEU A 501 63.18 29.51 -15.03
C LEU A 501 63.65 30.71 -15.86
N VAL A 502 64.65 31.43 -15.35
CA VAL A 502 65.24 32.58 -16.02
C VAL A 502 66.65 32.23 -16.51
N GLN A 503 66.86 32.28 -17.82
CA GLN A 503 68.15 32.07 -18.46
C GLN A 503 68.80 33.42 -18.78
N LEU A 504 69.86 33.75 -18.06
CA LEU A 504 70.75 34.87 -18.36
C LEU A 504 71.69 34.53 -19.53
N PRO A 505 72.20 35.55 -20.26
CA PRO A 505 73.29 35.35 -21.21
C PRO A 505 74.51 34.71 -20.54
N LYS A 506 75.24 33.87 -21.28
CA LYS A 506 76.35 33.05 -20.73
C LYS A 506 77.42 33.85 -19.98
N VAL A 507 77.64 35.11 -20.37
CA VAL A 507 78.62 36.04 -19.79
C VAL A 507 78.22 36.61 -18.43
N TYR A 508 76.94 36.53 -18.05
CA TYR A 508 76.43 37.05 -16.78
C TYR A 508 76.07 35.94 -15.80
N GLN A 509 76.15 36.25 -14.52
CA GLN A 509 75.63 35.45 -13.42
C GLN A 509 74.73 36.30 -12.53
N ALA A 510 73.69 35.68 -11.96
CA ALA A 510 72.84 36.32 -10.98
C ALA A 510 73.58 36.46 -9.65
N THR A 511 73.44 37.61 -9.01
CA THR A 511 74.07 37.91 -7.71
C THR A 511 73.05 38.05 -6.59
N ALA A 512 71.88 38.63 -6.89
CA ALA A 512 70.79 38.79 -5.94
C ALA A 512 69.45 38.85 -6.66
N ILE A 513 68.37 38.62 -5.93
CA ILE A 513 66.99 38.80 -6.40
C ILE A 513 66.20 39.66 -5.41
N GLU A 514 65.24 40.40 -5.92
CA GLU A 514 64.28 41.18 -5.13
C GLU A 514 62.91 41.11 -5.84
N GLY A 515 61.83 40.77 -5.14
CA GLY A 515 60.50 40.65 -5.76
C GLY A 515 59.55 39.76 -4.97
N ASN A 516 58.42 39.39 -5.57
CA ASN A 516 57.39 38.54 -4.94
C ASN A 516 57.53 37.05 -5.27
N VAL A 517 58.68 36.63 -5.82
CA VAL A 517 59.04 35.22 -6.10
C VAL A 517 60.32 34.86 -5.33
N GLY A 518 60.42 33.63 -4.84
CA GLY A 518 61.58 33.11 -4.11
C GLY A 518 62.48 32.25 -4.98
N ILE A 519 63.70 31.95 -4.52
CA ILE A 519 64.61 31.00 -5.20
C ILE A 519 64.17 29.56 -4.89
N ASP A 520 63.97 28.76 -5.92
CA ASP A 520 63.61 27.34 -5.81
C ASP A 520 64.88 26.47 -5.76
N GLY A 521 65.47 26.34 -4.56
CA GLY A 521 66.63 25.47 -4.28
C GLY A 521 68.03 26.08 -4.49
N SER A 522 69.07 25.39 -4.00
CA SER A 522 70.49 25.83 -4.02
C SER A 522 71.20 25.52 -5.34
N GLY A 523 70.70 26.06 -6.45
CA GLY A 523 71.26 25.82 -7.80
C GLY A 523 72.20 26.93 -8.26
N GLU A 524 73.42 27.03 -7.73
CA GLU A 524 74.47 27.96 -8.19
C GLU A 524 75.17 27.55 -9.50
N SER A 525 74.52 26.75 -10.36
CA SER A 525 75.14 26.24 -11.58
C SER A 525 74.75 27.07 -12.81
N GLY A 526 75.34 28.25 -12.91
CA GLY A 526 75.60 28.94 -14.18
C GLY A 526 74.40 29.48 -14.95
N GLY A 527 74.20 30.80 -14.92
CA GLY A 527 73.31 31.55 -15.84
C GLY A 527 71.81 31.25 -15.74
N LEU A 528 71.39 30.10 -15.22
CA LEU A 528 70.00 29.71 -15.03
C LEU A 528 69.59 29.96 -13.57
N VAL A 529 68.51 30.72 -13.38
CA VAL A 529 67.92 31.00 -12.07
C VAL A 529 66.56 30.35 -11.99
N ARG A 530 66.31 29.57 -10.94
CA ARG A 530 65.02 28.93 -10.69
C ARG A 530 64.29 29.69 -9.59
N LEU A 531 63.11 30.17 -9.92
CA LEU A 531 62.25 30.95 -9.05
C LEU A 531 60.93 30.20 -8.86
N SER A 532 60.35 30.30 -7.67
CA SER A 532 59.03 29.75 -7.39
C SER A 532 58.22 30.68 -6.50
N LYS A 533 56.90 30.55 -6.61
CA LYS A 533 55.95 31.19 -5.71
C LYS A 533 54.83 30.23 -5.40
N GLN A 534 54.61 29.98 -4.11
CA GLN A 534 53.45 29.24 -3.62
C GLN A 534 52.32 30.24 -3.43
N ILE A 535 51.18 30.00 -4.07
CA ILE A 535 49.99 30.84 -4.06
C ILE A 535 50.19 32.19 -4.78
N CYS A 536 49.36 32.45 -5.79
CA CYS A 536 49.27 33.74 -6.49
C CYS A 536 47.79 34.04 -6.75
N ASP A 537 47.31 35.17 -6.26
CA ASP A 537 45.90 35.57 -6.37
C ASP A 537 45.80 36.97 -6.98
N ASP A 538 45.33 37.04 -8.22
CA ASP A 538 45.15 38.26 -9.02
C ASP A 538 46.30 39.29 -8.93
N GLU A 539 47.54 38.81 -9.01
CA GLU A 539 48.75 39.63 -9.01
C GLU A 539 49.75 39.16 -10.07
N SER A 540 50.66 40.04 -10.50
CA SER A 540 51.76 39.68 -11.40
C SER A 540 52.96 39.13 -10.61
N PRO A 541 53.44 37.91 -10.90
CA PRO A 541 54.75 37.49 -10.43
C PRO A 541 55.85 38.35 -11.07
N HIS A 542 56.74 38.93 -10.27
CA HIS A 542 57.82 39.79 -10.76
C HIS A 542 59.10 39.64 -9.92
N VAL A 543 60.23 39.89 -10.57
CA VAL A 543 61.55 39.86 -9.95
C VAL A 543 62.45 40.92 -10.57
N ARG A 544 63.20 41.61 -9.71
CA ARG A 544 64.39 42.37 -10.06
C ARG A 544 65.59 41.47 -9.84
N LEU A 545 66.22 41.07 -10.94
CA LEU A 545 67.37 40.18 -10.97
C LEU A 545 68.65 40.99 -11.10
N TYR A 546 69.45 41.02 -10.04
CA TYR A 546 70.78 41.65 -10.07
C TYR A 546 71.79 40.67 -10.67
N TYR A 547 72.67 41.18 -11.53
CA TYR A 547 73.66 40.35 -12.23
C TYR A 547 75.02 41.05 -12.33
N THR A 548 76.06 40.24 -12.49
CA THR A 548 77.43 40.69 -12.76
C THR A 548 78.08 39.83 -13.84
N ARG A 549 79.07 40.36 -14.54
CA ARG A 549 79.82 39.62 -15.57
C ARG A 549 80.75 38.59 -14.91
N LYS A 550 80.76 37.35 -15.41
CA LYS A 550 81.45 36.21 -14.77
C LYS A 550 82.97 36.34 -14.75
N ASP A 551 83.54 37.01 -15.74
CA ASP A 551 84.99 37.20 -15.92
C ASP A 551 85.62 38.20 -14.94
N LEU A 552 84.80 38.93 -14.17
CA LEU A 552 85.28 39.89 -13.16
C LEU A 552 85.42 39.29 -11.75
N ASN A 553 84.92 38.06 -11.53
CA ASN A 553 84.97 37.35 -10.25
C ASN A 553 86.01 36.20 -10.24
N GLN A 554 86.89 36.13 -11.25
CA GLN A 554 88.12 35.34 -11.23
C GLN A 554 89.29 36.23 -10.84
#